data_AF-A0A2E8VLE9-F1
#
_entry.id   AF-A0A2E8VLE9-F1
#
_cell.length_a   1.000
_cell.length_b   1.000
_cell.length_c   1.000
_cell.angle_alpha   90.00
_cell.angle_beta   90.00
_cell.angle_gamma   90.00
#
_symmetry.space_group_name_H-M   'P 1'
#
loop_
_entity.id
_entity.type
_entity.pdbx_description
1 polymer ?
#
loop_
_entity_poly.entity_id
_entity_poly.type
_entity_poly.pdbx_seq_one_letter_code
_entity_poly.pdbx_strand_id
1 'polypeptide(L)'
;MPIALYEFGRLAEHVLLEALGNCHFANQSEVHFTIIDSGENRAQARLMQESSNLTSICKIDYVEMALNAQEFSTLSESLLQSVTEHVVCSSTDERSLEVALLLRKRAANAPILVRRQQSSGLAQLLESNRGLPEIPDGLYPFGMLDERSATRTSSPTDSTSVRRRSTVNICAGTPRSSMPNAELTRRTARGKN
;
A
#
# COMPACT_ATOMS: atom_id res chain seq x y z
N MET A 1 -2.86 -11.27 -3.97
CA MET A 1 -2.00 -10.09 -4.23
C MET A 1 -0.93 -10.04 -3.14
N PRO A 2 0.38 -10.14 -3.48
CA PRO A 2 1.46 -10.18 -2.50
C PRO A 2 1.91 -8.78 -2.05
N ILE A 3 1.79 -8.49 -0.75
CA ILE A 3 2.22 -7.25 -0.11
C ILE A 3 3.32 -7.58 0.89
N ALA A 4 4.44 -6.86 0.88
CA ALA A 4 5.49 -7.01 1.88
C ALA A 4 5.43 -5.88 2.91
N LEU A 5 5.41 -6.24 4.21
CA LEU A 5 5.45 -5.31 5.33
C LEU A 5 6.83 -5.37 6.01
N TYR A 6 7.46 -4.23 6.20
CA TYR A 6 8.79 -4.09 6.80
C TYR A 6 8.71 -3.41 8.17
N GLU A 7 9.35 -3.99 9.18
CA GLU A 7 9.31 -3.60 10.60
C GLU A 7 7.89 -3.66 11.21
N PHE A 8 7.55 -4.82 11.76
CA PHE A 8 6.17 -5.14 12.14
C PHE A 8 5.77 -4.58 13.51
N GLY A 9 5.44 -3.29 13.53
CA GLY A 9 4.88 -2.59 14.68
C GLY A 9 3.36 -2.43 14.67
N ARG A 10 2.84 -1.59 15.57
CA ARG A 10 1.40 -1.22 15.64
C ARG A 10 0.87 -0.61 14.35
N LEU A 11 1.70 0.18 13.66
CA LEU A 11 1.30 0.77 12.38
C LEU A 11 1.16 -0.30 11.28
N ALA A 12 2.11 -1.22 11.18
CA ALA A 12 2.06 -2.30 10.21
C ALA A 12 0.84 -3.21 10.45
N GLU A 13 0.53 -3.49 11.71
CA GLU A 13 -0.69 -4.20 12.13
C GLU A 13 -1.96 -3.48 11.65
N HIS A 14 -2.06 -2.15 11.85
CA HIS A 14 -3.19 -1.37 11.34
C HIS A 14 -3.28 -1.38 9.82
N VAL A 15 -2.15 -1.21 9.12
CA VAL A 15 -2.12 -1.28 7.65
C VAL A 15 -2.59 -2.63 7.15
N LEU A 16 -2.16 -3.73 7.78
CA LEU A 16 -2.60 -5.08 7.45
C LEU A 16 -4.12 -5.22 7.59
N LEU A 17 -4.68 -4.81 8.74
CA LEU A 17 -6.11 -4.92 9.01
C LEU A 17 -6.95 -4.04 8.05
N GLU A 18 -6.48 -2.81 7.79
CA GLU A 18 -7.14 -1.89 6.87
C GLU A 18 -7.10 -2.41 5.43
N ALA A 19 -5.95 -2.97 5.00
CA ALA A 19 -5.81 -3.59 3.70
C ALA A 19 -6.78 -4.78 3.56
N LEU A 20 -6.91 -5.62 4.59
CA LEU A 20 -7.87 -6.73 4.59
C LEU A 20 -9.32 -6.26 4.50
N GLY A 21 -9.70 -5.20 5.22
CA GLY A 21 -11.05 -4.64 5.14
C GLY A 21 -11.39 -4.08 3.76
N ASN A 22 -10.39 -3.52 3.07
CA ASN A 22 -10.57 -2.87 1.77
C ASN A 22 -10.34 -3.82 0.57
N CYS A 23 -9.66 -4.95 0.77
CA CYS A 23 -9.35 -5.91 -0.30
C CYS A 23 -10.53 -6.86 -0.56
N HIS A 24 -11.53 -6.37 -1.29
CA HIS A 24 -12.55 -7.21 -1.93
C HIS A 24 -12.23 -7.37 -3.41
N PHE A 25 -11.39 -8.36 -3.75
CA PHE A 25 -11.06 -8.60 -5.15
C PHE A 25 -12.16 -9.35 -5.87
N ALA A 26 -12.56 -8.85 -7.05
CA ALA A 26 -13.55 -9.50 -7.91
C ALA A 26 -13.18 -10.94 -8.33
N ASN A 27 -11.90 -11.29 -8.24
CA ASN A 27 -11.36 -12.61 -8.56
C ASN A 27 -11.32 -13.57 -7.36
N GLN A 28 -11.88 -13.18 -6.20
CA GLN A 28 -11.86 -13.97 -4.95
C GLN A 28 -10.44 -14.40 -4.51
N SER A 29 -9.40 -13.75 -5.01
CA SER A 29 -8.04 -14.10 -4.63
C SER A 29 -7.73 -13.58 -3.24
N GLU A 30 -7.17 -14.43 -2.40
CA GLU A 30 -6.72 -14.05 -1.08
C GLU A 30 -5.58 -13.03 -1.15
N VAL A 31 -5.57 -12.09 -0.19
CA VAL A 31 -4.41 -11.22 0.02
C VAL A 31 -3.31 -12.06 0.64
N HIS A 32 -2.08 -11.87 0.18
CA HIS A 32 -0.92 -12.54 0.72
C HIS A 32 0.03 -11.49 1.29
N PHE A 33 0.27 -11.53 2.60
CA PHE A 33 1.25 -10.68 3.25
C PHE A 33 2.55 -11.44 3.48
N THR A 34 3.67 -10.78 3.27
CA THR A 34 4.99 -11.21 3.76
C THR A 34 5.49 -10.19 4.76
N ILE A 35 5.61 -10.58 6.02
CA ILE A 35 6.08 -9.72 7.11
C ILE A 35 7.57 -9.97 7.31
N ILE A 36 8.37 -8.91 7.19
CA ILE A 36 9.83 -8.95 7.33
C ILE A 36 10.19 -8.08 8.54
N ASP A 37 10.70 -8.70 9.58
CA ASP A 37 10.99 -8.02 10.85
C ASP A 37 12.15 -8.67 11.60
N SER A 38 12.90 -7.88 12.38
CA SER A 38 14.09 -8.34 13.09
C SER A 38 13.79 -9.14 14.37
N GLY A 39 12.52 -9.21 14.75
CA GLY A 39 12.04 -9.98 15.90
C GLY A 39 11.84 -9.16 17.16
N GLU A 40 10.57 -8.99 17.55
CA GLU A 40 10.02 -9.68 18.71
C GLU A 40 8.66 -10.24 18.29
N ASN A 41 8.45 -11.56 18.41
CA ASN A 41 7.22 -12.28 18.05
C ASN A 41 5.96 -11.80 18.82
N ARG A 42 6.06 -10.73 19.63
CA ARG A 42 4.97 -10.16 20.41
C ARG A 42 3.90 -9.52 19.52
N ALA A 43 4.28 -8.83 18.45
CA ALA A 43 3.31 -8.21 17.55
C ALA A 43 2.56 -9.27 16.73
N GLN A 44 3.26 -10.29 16.25
CA GLN A 44 2.67 -11.46 15.59
C GLN A 44 1.75 -12.24 16.54
N ALA A 45 2.22 -12.60 17.74
CA ALA A 45 1.43 -13.32 18.72
C ALA A 45 0.15 -12.56 19.10
N ARG A 46 0.25 -11.24 19.26
CA ARG A 46 -0.92 -10.37 19.49
C ARG A 46 -1.90 -10.41 18.34
N LEU A 47 -1.43 -10.22 17.10
CA LEU A 47 -2.28 -10.26 15.90
C LEU A 47 -3.06 -11.58 15.80
N MET A 48 -2.38 -12.70 16.05
CA MET A 48 -2.98 -14.03 16.00
C MET A 48 -3.97 -14.29 17.15
N GLN A 49 -3.74 -13.69 18.33
CA GLN A 49 -4.66 -13.76 19.47
C GLN A 49 -5.92 -12.91 19.25
N GLU A 50 -5.75 -11.68 18.77
CA GLU A 50 -6.85 -10.72 18.64
C GLU A 50 -7.74 -11.03 17.43
N SER A 51 -7.20 -11.73 16.43
CA SER A 51 -7.91 -11.98 15.17
C SER A 51 -7.78 -13.44 14.73
N SER A 52 -8.49 -14.32 15.42
CA SER A 52 -8.52 -15.78 15.17
C SER A 52 -8.91 -16.16 13.74
N ASN A 53 -9.61 -15.27 13.02
CA ASN A 53 -10.12 -15.54 11.68
C ASN A 53 -9.17 -15.07 10.56
N LEU A 54 -8.03 -14.44 10.87
CA LEU A 54 -7.12 -13.89 9.86
C LEU A 54 -6.62 -14.95 8.87
N THR A 55 -6.30 -16.13 9.38
CA THR A 55 -5.79 -17.25 8.58
C THR A 55 -6.82 -17.80 7.60
N SER A 56 -8.11 -17.50 7.80
CA SER A 56 -9.19 -17.90 6.88
C SER A 56 -9.45 -16.91 5.75
N ILE A 57 -8.93 -15.69 5.85
CA ILE A 57 -9.18 -14.61 4.89
C ILE A 57 -7.92 -14.14 4.16
N CYS A 58 -6.74 -14.50 4.67
CA CYS A 58 -5.47 -14.14 4.06
C CYS A 58 -4.36 -15.13 4.41
N LYS A 59 -3.34 -15.12 3.55
CA LYS A 59 -2.09 -15.82 3.81
C LYS A 59 -1.08 -14.82 4.40
N ILE A 60 -0.38 -15.22 5.45
CA ILE A 60 0.67 -14.40 6.07
C ILE A 60 1.92 -15.27 6.23
N ASP A 61 2.99 -14.90 5.52
CA ASP A 61 4.33 -15.49 5.67
C ASP A 61 5.22 -14.55 6.50
N TYR A 62 6.05 -15.11 7.36
CA TYR A 62 6.96 -14.34 8.23
C TYR A 62 8.41 -14.64 7.86
N VAL A 63 9.22 -13.59 7.76
CA VAL A 63 10.65 -13.65 7.50
C VAL A 63 11.35 -12.89 8.63
N GLU A 64 11.96 -13.64 9.54
CA GLU A 64 12.77 -13.08 10.61
C GLU A 64 14.13 -12.64 10.04
N MET A 65 14.37 -11.33 10.00
CA MET A 65 15.56 -10.72 9.41
C MET A 65 15.72 -9.28 9.88
N ALA A 66 16.93 -8.88 10.26
CA ALA A 66 17.20 -7.47 10.48
C ALA A 66 17.35 -6.71 9.16
N LEU A 67 16.72 -5.54 9.09
CA LEU A 67 16.74 -4.69 7.89
C LEU A 67 17.97 -3.79 7.88
N ASN A 68 19.16 -4.38 7.98
CA ASN A 68 20.43 -3.70 7.77
C ASN A 68 20.99 -4.11 6.39
N ALA A 69 21.94 -3.35 5.85
CA ALA A 69 22.44 -3.58 4.50
C ALA A 69 23.01 -5.01 4.28
N GLN A 70 23.62 -5.59 5.32
CA GLN A 70 24.26 -6.90 5.24
C GLN A 70 23.22 -8.03 5.18
N GLU A 71 22.32 -8.10 6.14
CA GLU A 71 21.26 -9.12 6.18
C GLU A 71 20.27 -8.93 5.04
N PHE A 72 19.92 -7.68 4.73
CA PHE A 72 19.02 -7.39 3.63
C PHE A 72 19.56 -7.90 2.30
N SER A 73 20.88 -7.97 2.08
CA SER A 73 21.47 -8.54 0.86
C SER A 73 21.16 -10.03 0.66
N THR A 74 20.88 -10.76 1.75
CA THR A 74 20.53 -12.18 1.72
C THR A 74 19.07 -12.43 1.37
N LEU A 75 18.23 -11.39 1.41
CA LEU A 75 16.81 -11.51 1.06
C LEU A 75 16.67 -11.96 -0.40
N SER A 76 15.82 -12.97 -0.62
CA SER A 76 15.62 -13.56 -1.94
C SER A 76 15.14 -12.51 -2.94
N GLU A 77 15.83 -12.41 -4.07
CA GLU A 77 15.41 -11.53 -5.17
C GLU A 77 14.08 -11.98 -5.76
N SER A 78 13.82 -13.28 -5.83
CA SER A 78 12.52 -13.78 -6.31
C SER A 78 11.35 -13.34 -5.42
N LEU A 79 11.59 -13.24 -4.11
CA LEU A 79 10.58 -12.71 -3.18
C LEU A 79 10.34 -11.24 -3.49
N LEU A 80 11.40 -10.42 -3.58
CA LEU A 80 11.29 -9.00 -3.88
C LEU A 80 10.56 -8.71 -5.20
N GLN A 81 10.84 -9.50 -6.24
CA GLN A 81 10.20 -9.34 -7.56
C GLN A 81 8.76 -9.86 -7.61
N SER A 82 8.40 -10.77 -6.70
CA SER A 82 7.03 -11.29 -6.62
C SER A 82 6.07 -10.31 -5.94
N VAL A 83 6.60 -9.42 -5.09
CA VAL A 83 5.81 -8.47 -4.30
C VAL A 83 5.24 -7.38 -5.20
N THR A 84 3.94 -7.14 -5.07
CA THR A 84 3.23 -6.08 -5.82
C THR A 84 3.29 -4.73 -5.12
N GLU A 85 3.55 -4.71 -3.82
CA GLU A 85 3.58 -3.50 -3.00
C GLU A 85 4.44 -3.71 -1.76
N HIS A 86 5.37 -2.79 -1.49
CA HIS A 86 6.20 -2.79 -0.30
C HIS A 86 5.73 -1.69 0.66
N VAL A 87 5.60 -1.98 1.94
CA VAL A 87 5.20 -0.99 2.95
C VAL A 87 6.19 -1.00 4.12
N VAL A 88 6.82 0.14 4.35
CA VAL A 88 7.81 0.34 5.42
C VAL A 88 7.16 1.09 6.59
N CYS A 89 7.12 0.45 7.76
CA CYS A 89 6.37 0.90 8.93
C CYS A 89 7.26 1.18 10.16
N SER A 90 8.53 1.51 9.94
CA SER A 90 9.52 1.75 10.99
C SER A 90 9.11 2.80 12.01
N SER A 91 9.69 2.75 13.21
CA SER A 91 9.35 3.65 14.33
C SER A 91 9.80 5.11 14.14
N THR A 92 10.76 5.37 13.24
CA THR A 92 11.24 6.72 12.89
C THR A 92 11.23 6.94 11.37
N ASP A 93 11.15 8.20 10.94
CA ASP A 93 11.16 8.58 9.52
C ASP A 93 12.52 8.25 8.88
N GLU A 94 13.62 8.45 9.61
CA GLU A 94 14.98 8.15 9.16
C GLU A 94 15.14 6.66 8.86
N ARG A 95 14.65 5.81 9.78
CA ARG A 95 14.71 4.36 9.63
C ARG A 95 13.83 3.88 8.48
N SER A 96 12.63 4.46 8.35
CA SER A 96 11.71 4.13 7.24
C SER A 96 12.36 4.42 5.89
N LEU A 97 13.05 5.56 5.79
CA LEU A 97 13.74 5.95 4.57
C LEU A 97 14.97 5.07 4.29
N GLU A 98 15.77 4.76 5.30
CA GLU A 98 16.93 3.86 5.17
C GLU A 98 16.51 2.52 4.54
N VAL A 99 15.46 1.90 5.08
CA VAL A 99 14.91 0.64 4.56
C VAL A 99 14.36 0.81 3.15
N ALA A 100 13.64 1.90 2.87
CA ALA A 100 13.11 2.19 1.54
C ALA A 100 14.22 2.33 0.48
N LEU A 101 15.35 2.94 0.84
CA LEU A 101 16.51 3.07 -0.04
C LEU A 101 17.24 1.74 -0.26
N LEU A 102 17.31 0.89 0.77
CA LEU A 102 17.80 -0.49 0.61
C LEU A 102 16.91 -1.29 -0.35
N LEU A 103 15.58 -1.17 -0.18
CA LEU A 103 14.59 -1.77 -1.06
C LEU A 103 14.74 -1.26 -2.48
N ARG A 104 14.86 0.05 -2.70
CA ARG A 104 14.91 0.61 -4.05
C ARG A 104 16.08 0.09 -4.90
N LYS A 105 17.19 -0.25 -4.26
CA LYS A 105 18.35 -0.85 -4.93
C LYS A 105 18.11 -2.28 -5.42
N ARG A 106 17.08 -2.98 -4.92
CA ARG A 106 16.87 -4.42 -5.16
C ARG A 106 15.46 -4.80 -5.63
N ALA A 107 14.43 -4.07 -5.19
CA ALA A 107 13.04 -4.28 -5.57
C ALA A 107 12.77 -3.54 -6.88
N ALA A 108 12.62 -4.29 -7.97
CA ALA A 108 12.34 -3.66 -9.25
C ALA A 108 10.85 -3.36 -9.39
N ASN A 109 10.55 -2.08 -9.60
CA ASN A 109 9.29 -1.54 -10.12
C ASN A 109 8.05 -1.56 -9.20
N ALA A 110 8.03 -2.34 -8.13
CA ALA A 110 6.92 -2.28 -7.18
C ALA A 110 6.93 -0.95 -6.39
N PRO A 111 5.77 -0.34 -6.11
CA PRO A 111 5.66 0.82 -5.24
C PRO A 111 6.14 0.49 -3.82
N ILE A 112 6.89 1.40 -3.23
CA ILE A 112 7.38 1.35 -1.86
C ILE A 112 6.70 2.49 -1.09
N LEU A 113 5.76 2.14 -0.22
CA LEU A 113 5.10 3.05 0.68
C LEU A 113 5.95 3.20 1.94
N VAL A 114 6.24 4.44 2.30
CA VAL A 114 7.16 4.76 3.39
C VAL A 114 6.42 5.56 4.45
N ARG A 115 6.40 5.04 5.68
CA ARG A 115 5.87 5.80 6.81
C ARG A 115 6.66 7.09 6.95
N ARG A 116 5.95 8.21 7.04
CA ARG A 116 6.49 9.53 7.30
C ARG A 116 5.57 10.33 8.20
N GLN A 117 6.07 10.87 9.30
CA GLN A 117 5.28 11.69 10.22
C GLN A 117 5.34 13.19 9.88
N GLN A 118 6.50 13.68 9.44
CA GLN A 118 6.70 15.10 9.16
C GLN A 118 7.08 15.31 7.70
N SER A 119 6.73 16.46 7.14
CA SER A 119 7.23 16.95 5.85
C SER A 119 8.63 17.58 5.99
N SER A 120 9.60 16.89 6.60
CA SER A 120 10.98 17.38 6.66
C SER A 120 11.63 17.32 5.27
N GLY A 121 12.63 18.17 4.99
CA GLY A 121 13.23 18.40 3.64
C GLY A 121 13.68 17.15 2.84
N LEU A 122 13.76 15.98 3.47
CA LEU A 122 13.87 14.69 2.77
C LEU A 122 12.63 14.34 1.92
N ALA A 123 11.43 14.79 2.29
CA ALA A 123 10.21 14.63 1.50
C ALA A 123 10.30 15.47 0.22
N GLN A 124 10.85 16.68 0.35
CA GLN A 124 11.18 17.52 -0.80
C GLN A 124 12.24 16.86 -1.69
N LEU A 125 13.20 16.11 -1.17
CA LEU A 125 14.16 15.37 -2.02
C LEU A 125 13.50 14.24 -2.81
N LEU A 126 12.53 13.53 -2.21
CA LEU A 126 11.71 12.53 -2.91
C LEU A 126 10.76 13.17 -3.93
N GLU A 127 10.32 14.41 -3.70
CA GLU A 127 9.44 15.16 -4.59
C GLU A 127 10.19 15.98 -5.65
N SER A 128 11.43 16.42 -5.40
CA SER A 128 12.21 17.32 -6.25
C SER A 128 12.83 16.64 -7.46
N ASN A 129 12.94 15.31 -7.44
CA ASN A 129 13.34 14.53 -8.62
C ASN A 129 12.23 14.45 -9.69
N ARG A 130 11.03 14.98 -9.43
CA ARG A 130 9.90 15.00 -10.39
C ARG A 130 10.08 15.96 -11.57
N GLY A 131 11.24 16.62 -11.71
CA GLY A 131 11.51 17.67 -12.70
C GLY A 131 12.31 17.24 -13.95
N LEU A 132 12.89 16.03 -13.98
CA LEU A 132 13.59 15.47 -15.15
C LEU A 132 12.87 14.19 -15.63
N PRO A 133 12.93 13.84 -16.92
CA PRO A 133 12.25 12.67 -17.48
C PRO A 133 12.97 11.36 -17.14
N GLU A 134 13.30 11.12 -15.87
CA GLU A 134 13.95 9.90 -15.40
C GLU A 134 13.13 9.30 -14.26
N ILE A 135 12.45 8.18 -14.57
CA ILE A 135 11.93 7.12 -13.69
C ILE A 135 11.30 7.59 -12.37
N PRO A 136 9.96 7.45 -12.17
CA PRO A 136 9.38 7.67 -10.84
C PRO A 136 10.12 6.81 -9.81
N ASP A 137 10.70 7.45 -8.79
CA ASP A 137 11.55 6.81 -7.76
C ASP A 137 10.85 5.66 -7.03
N GLY A 138 9.53 5.52 -7.19
CA GLY A 138 8.72 4.42 -6.67
C GLY A 138 8.50 4.52 -5.17
N LEU A 139 8.89 5.63 -4.55
CA LEU A 139 8.73 5.91 -3.12
C LEU A 139 7.51 6.79 -2.89
N TYR A 140 6.59 6.34 -2.03
CA TYR A 140 5.33 7.02 -1.73
C TYR A 140 5.19 7.25 -0.23
N PRO A 141 5.23 8.49 0.27
CA PRO A 141 5.05 8.74 1.70
C PRO A 141 3.59 8.50 2.13
N PHE A 142 3.39 7.97 3.34
CA PHE A 142 2.07 7.89 3.99
C PHE A 142 2.17 8.16 5.50
N GLY A 143 1.03 8.48 6.12
CA GLY A 143 0.97 8.76 7.56
C GLY A 143 1.40 10.18 7.95
N MET A 144 1.51 11.10 6.98
CA MET A 144 1.85 12.50 7.23
C MET A 144 0.71 13.17 8.00
N LEU A 145 1.00 13.65 9.20
CA LEU A 145 0.12 14.53 9.94
C LEU A 145 0.51 15.95 9.58
N ASP A 146 0.12 16.42 8.40
CA ASP A 146 0.23 17.84 8.12
C ASP A 146 -0.71 18.58 9.08
N GLU A 147 -0.13 19.22 10.09
CA GLU A 147 -0.79 20.14 11.00
C GLU A 147 -1.44 21.29 10.21
N ARG A 148 -2.65 21.06 9.70
CA ARG A 148 -3.62 22.12 9.34
C ARG A 148 -4.75 22.20 10.37
N SER A 149 -4.44 21.92 11.64
CA SER A 149 -5.35 22.08 12.77
C SER A 149 -4.86 23.11 13.81
N ALA A 150 -4.17 24.19 13.43
CA ALA A 150 -4.02 25.36 14.32
C ALA A 150 -3.54 26.64 13.60
N THR A 151 -4.46 27.42 13.06
CA THR A 151 -4.42 28.90 13.18
C THR A 151 -5.78 29.48 12.77
N ARG A 152 -6.78 29.30 13.64
CA ARG A 152 -7.84 30.28 13.79
C ARG A 152 -7.42 31.22 14.92
N THR A 153 -6.79 32.33 14.57
CA THR A 153 -6.98 33.59 15.28
C THR A 153 -6.95 34.74 14.28
N SER A 154 -8.04 35.48 14.33
CA SER A 154 -8.51 36.55 13.46
C SER A 154 -7.62 37.79 13.42
N SER A 155 -7.50 38.40 12.24
CA SER A 155 -7.71 39.85 12.11
C SER A 155 -8.84 40.09 11.10
N PRO A 156 -9.80 41.00 11.38
CA PRO A 156 -10.92 41.25 10.49
C PRO A 156 -10.58 42.40 9.55
N THR A 157 -10.66 42.17 8.25
CA THR A 157 -11.10 43.23 7.32
C THR A 157 -11.82 42.61 6.14
N ASP A 158 -12.98 43.18 5.87
CA ASP A 158 -13.95 42.86 4.83
C ASP A 158 -13.35 42.51 3.46
N SER A 159 -13.86 41.47 2.83
CA SER A 159 -14.95 41.66 1.87
C SER A 159 -15.37 40.33 1.21
N THR A 160 -16.69 40.18 1.14
CA THR A 160 -17.49 39.29 0.30
C THR A 160 -16.82 38.75 -0.97
N SER A 161 -16.88 37.43 -1.22
CA SER A 161 -17.87 36.86 -2.16
C SER A 161 -17.69 35.35 -2.45
N VAL A 162 -18.83 34.74 -2.75
CA VAL A 162 -19.07 33.49 -3.51
C VAL A 162 -18.75 32.13 -2.85
N ARG A 163 -19.83 31.53 -2.33
CA ARG A 163 -20.04 30.09 -2.16
C ARG A 163 -19.56 29.28 -3.37
N ARG A 164 -18.71 28.27 -3.13
CA ARG A 164 -18.77 26.99 -3.87
C ARG A 164 -18.60 25.82 -2.91
N ARG A 165 -19.61 24.95 -2.88
CA ARG A 165 -19.54 23.63 -2.27
C ARG A 165 -18.63 22.77 -3.15
N SER A 166 -17.60 22.17 -2.57
CA SER A 166 -16.90 21.02 -3.15
C SER A 166 -17.00 19.86 -2.18
N THR A 167 -18.07 19.09 -2.34
CA THR A 167 -18.15 17.68 -1.97
C THR A 167 -17.13 16.91 -2.82
N VAL A 168 -16.18 16.23 -2.19
CA VAL A 168 -15.38 15.22 -2.89
C VAL A 168 -16.26 13.98 -3.01
N ASN A 169 -16.84 13.81 -4.20
CA ASN A 169 -17.47 12.58 -4.63
C ASN A 169 -16.39 11.53 -4.89
N ILE A 170 -16.38 10.46 -4.11
CA ILE A 170 -15.81 9.18 -4.53
C ILE A 170 -17.01 8.33 -4.89
N CYS A 171 -17.37 8.30 -6.17
CA CYS A 171 -18.33 7.33 -6.68
C CYS A 171 -18.11 7.07 -8.18
N ALA A 172 -18.06 5.77 -8.47
CA ALA A 172 -18.73 5.12 -9.59
C ALA A 172 -18.20 5.39 -11.01
N GLY A 173 -17.38 4.44 -11.48
CA GLY A 173 -17.27 4.12 -12.90
C GLY A 173 -18.01 2.81 -13.20
N THR A 174 -19.24 2.90 -13.69
CA THR A 174 -19.93 1.88 -14.52
C THR A 174 -21.02 2.60 -15.34
N PRO A 175 -21.61 2.01 -16.40
CA PRO A 175 -21.10 1.11 -17.44
C PRO A 175 -21.36 1.68 -18.84
N ARG A 176 -20.79 1.12 -19.92
CA ARG A 176 -21.31 1.33 -21.28
C ARG A 176 -21.80 0.02 -21.89
N SER A 177 -23.12 -0.11 -21.84
CA SER A 177 -23.96 -1.01 -22.63
C SER A 177 -24.24 -0.38 -23.99
N SER A 178 -24.07 -1.15 -25.07
CA SER A 178 -24.79 -0.97 -26.33
C SER A 178 -25.20 -2.35 -26.87
N MET A 179 -26.48 -2.67 -26.69
CA MET A 179 -27.27 -3.74 -27.30
C MET A 179 -27.66 -3.39 -28.76
N PRO A 180 -28.45 -4.19 -29.51
CA PRO A 180 -28.50 -5.65 -29.66
C PRO A 180 -28.48 -6.09 -31.15
N ASN A 181 -28.37 -7.40 -31.43
CA ASN A 181 -29.21 -8.02 -32.45
C ASN A 181 -29.32 -9.54 -32.26
N ALA A 182 -30.58 -9.99 -32.26
CA ALA A 182 -31.04 -11.38 -32.41
C ALA A 182 -30.62 -11.92 -33.81
N GLU A 183 -30.68 -13.20 -34.19
CA GLU A 183 -31.44 -14.36 -33.75
C GLU A 183 -30.91 -15.59 -34.55
N LEU A 184 -31.30 -16.79 -34.11
CA LEU A 184 -31.63 -17.96 -34.95
C LEU A 184 -30.57 -19.05 -35.28
N THR A 185 -30.56 -20.07 -34.41
CA THR A 185 -30.92 -21.49 -34.69
C THR A 185 -30.09 -22.35 -35.68
N ARG A 186 -29.51 -23.46 -35.15
CA ARG A 186 -29.76 -24.90 -35.49
C ARG A 186 -28.62 -25.76 -34.91
N ARG A 187 -28.88 -26.62 -33.91
CA ARG A 187 -29.24 -28.06 -34.01
C ARG A 187 -28.16 -28.99 -34.61
N THR A 188 -27.79 -30.01 -33.79
CA THR A 188 -27.39 -31.40 -34.15
C THR A 188 -25.99 -31.59 -34.77
N ALA A 189 -25.17 -32.62 -34.52
CA ALA A 189 -25.39 -33.98 -34.01
C ALA A 189 -24.08 -34.64 -33.52
N ARG A 190 -24.22 -35.73 -32.72
CA ARG A 190 -23.52 -37.05 -32.77
C ARG A 190 -22.08 -37.07 -33.34
N GLY A 191 -21.08 -37.56 -32.61
CA GLY A 191 -20.97 -38.96 -32.17
C GLY A 191 -20.51 -39.87 -33.30
N LYS A 192 -19.27 -40.38 -33.24
CA LYS A 192 -18.73 -41.58 -33.92
C LYS A 192 -17.37 -41.90 -33.27
N ASN A 193 -17.37 -42.95 -32.45
CA ASN A 193 -16.63 -44.22 -32.63
C ASN A 193 -15.20 -44.15 -32.12
#